data_AF-A0A4Z0A051-F1
#
_entry.id   AF-A0A4Z0A051-F1
#
_cell.length_a   1.000
_cell.length_b   1.000
_cell.length_c   1.000
_cell.angle_alpha   90.00
_cell.angle_beta   90.00
_cell.angle_gamma   90.00
#
_symmetry.space_group_name_H-M   'P 1'
#
loop_
_entity.id
_entity.type
_entity.pdbx_description
1 polymer ?
#
loop_
_entity_poly.entity_id
_entity_poly.type
_entity_poly.pdbx_seq_one_letter_code
_entity_poly.pdbx_strand_id
1 'polypeptide(L)'
;MSSQEEFVMPADHTFTPGRVLIHKTAYERLEKLVEQALNRDPDAQGLYIYNDFYGYAILDLVDRELSSIHGFVVKKKWLDAWYGLTALTHLMHTRSDWTMVDDGDRVDITNKAYSALLVKTLRSLDDASQLSEETLPDLENTLTLMTGWAEHMDGLTGGPYGVVVKGYGKKLFGTRTTEERKRMREAWDRAYDDFVKTLSPEGRKKRGDMTAEERKQAMEEDEEDEEDEEKEDADAVWFGDAKASDINAKDDSFKITNSWKEYRECLANSPRVPMRGPAIWDLTKWSAKDKAQFSLGEGSDEDDMFF
;
A
#
# COMPACT_ATOMS: atom_id res chain seq x y z
N MET A 1 -25.46 16.45 27.80
CA MET A 1 -24.26 15.61 28.00
C MET A 1 -24.49 14.33 27.20
N SER A 2 -24.13 14.36 25.91
CA SER A 2 -24.14 13.17 25.05
C SER A 2 -22.84 12.46 25.34
N SER A 3 -22.93 11.20 25.79
CA SER A 3 -21.78 10.32 25.99
C SER A 3 -20.95 10.31 24.71
N GLN A 4 -19.69 10.71 24.81
CA GLN A 4 -18.70 10.42 23.80
C GLN A 4 -18.73 8.90 23.62
N GLU A 5 -19.24 8.41 22.48
CA GLU A 5 -18.97 7.03 22.08
C GLU A 5 -17.47 6.97 21.82
N GLU A 6 -16.75 6.52 22.83
CA GLU A 6 -15.32 6.29 22.80
C GLU A 6 -15.06 5.22 21.73
N PHE A 7 -14.24 5.54 20.73
CA PHE A 7 -13.84 4.54 19.75
C PHE A 7 -13.04 3.45 20.49
N VAL A 8 -13.55 2.24 20.46
CA VAL A 8 -12.86 1.07 21.02
C VAL A 8 -12.29 0.27 19.85
N MET A 9 -10.97 0.17 19.80
CA MET A 9 -10.27 -0.60 18.77
C MET A 9 -10.73 -2.07 18.82
N PRO A 10 -11.21 -2.65 17.71
CA PRO A 10 -11.57 -4.06 17.66
C PRO A 10 -10.37 -4.99 17.96
N ALA A 11 -10.63 -6.13 18.61
CA ALA A 11 -9.57 -7.02 19.09
C ALA A 11 -8.72 -7.66 17.96
N ASP A 12 -9.29 -7.75 16.76
CA ASP A 12 -8.69 -8.25 15.53
C ASP A 12 -8.04 -7.15 14.68
N HIS A 13 -7.98 -5.91 15.18
CA HIS A 13 -7.35 -4.78 14.51
C HIS A 13 -6.11 -4.28 15.25
N THR A 14 -5.29 -3.52 14.52
CA THR A 14 -4.13 -2.79 15.02
C THR A 14 -3.97 -1.52 14.19
N PHE A 15 -2.96 -0.70 14.50
CA PHE A 15 -2.60 0.45 13.70
C PHE A 15 -1.31 0.20 12.93
N THR A 16 -1.22 0.79 11.75
CA THR A 16 0.06 1.01 11.05
C THR A 16 0.82 2.17 11.70
N PRO A 17 2.14 2.28 11.47
CA PRO A 17 2.93 3.45 11.88
C PRO A 17 2.37 4.78 11.33
N GLY A 18 1.75 4.73 10.14
CA GLY A 18 1.04 5.85 9.53
C GLY A 18 -0.34 6.13 10.12
N ARG A 19 -0.65 5.65 11.34
CA ARG A 19 -1.91 5.91 12.07
C ARG A 19 -3.18 5.37 11.41
N VAL A 20 -3.05 4.48 10.45
CA VAL A 20 -4.18 3.83 9.78
C VAL A 20 -4.55 2.56 10.53
N LEU A 21 -5.82 2.42 10.94
CA LEU A 21 -6.33 1.16 11.48
C LEU A 21 -6.35 0.12 10.37
N ILE A 22 -5.99 -1.10 10.72
CA ILE A 22 -5.88 -2.21 9.79
C ILE A 22 -6.19 -3.51 10.51
N HIS A 23 -6.91 -4.42 9.84
CA HIS A 23 -7.11 -5.77 10.36
C HIS A 23 -5.76 -6.50 10.52
N LYS A 24 -5.57 -7.23 11.63
CA LYS A 24 -4.29 -7.89 11.97
C LYS A 24 -3.79 -8.83 10.88
N THR A 25 -4.68 -9.56 10.21
CA THR A 25 -4.29 -10.43 9.07
C THR A 25 -3.71 -9.65 7.89
N ALA A 26 -4.23 -8.45 7.60
CA ALA A 26 -3.67 -7.58 6.57
C ALA A 26 -2.33 -7.00 7.04
N TYR A 27 -2.25 -6.57 8.30
CA TYR A 27 -1.02 -6.03 8.88
C TYR A 27 0.14 -7.04 8.92
N GLU A 28 -0.09 -8.28 9.38
CA GLU A 28 0.91 -9.35 9.37
C GLU A 28 1.43 -9.66 7.97
N ARG A 29 0.55 -9.54 6.97
CA ARG A 29 0.92 -9.72 5.56
C ARG A 29 1.76 -8.54 5.07
N LEU A 30 1.36 -7.31 5.40
CA LEU A 30 2.12 -6.10 5.11
C LEU A 30 3.52 -6.16 5.73
N GLU A 31 3.66 -6.53 7.01
CA GLU A 31 4.97 -6.65 7.68
C GLU A 31 5.89 -7.63 6.95
N LYS A 32 5.36 -8.78 6.52
CA LYS A 32 6.12 -9.76 5.73
C LYS A 32 6.54 -9.24 4.35
N LEU A 33 5.69 -8.43 3.72
CA LEU A 33 6.00 -7.82 2.42
C LEU A 33 7.07 -6.73 2.57
N VAL A 34 6.96 -5.88 3.60
CA VAL A 34 7.94 -4.83 3.91
C VAL A 34 9.29 -5.44 4.30
N GLU A 35 9.31 -6.47 5.14
CA GLU A 35 10.54 -7.20 5.46
C GLU A 35 11.18 -7.79 4.20
N GLN A 36 10.37 -8.37 3.33
CA GLN A 36 10.85 -8.89 2.05
C GLN A 36 11.36 -7.80 1.11
N ALA A 37 10.74 -6.63 1.08
CA ALA A 37 11.22 -5.48 0.31
C ALA A 37 12.59 -5.03 0.84
N LEU A 38 12.73 -4.81 2.14
CA LEU A 38 14.01 -4.42 2.77
C LEU A 38 15.14 -5.44 2.52
N ASN A 39 14.82 -6.73 2.51
CA ASN A 39 15.79 -7.77 2.19
C ASN A 39 16.26 -7.75 0.71
N ARG A 40 15.57 -7.01 -0.17
CA ARG A 40 15.86 -6.86 -1.59
C ARG A 40 16.42 -5.47 -1.94
N ASP A 41 16.45 -4.56 -0.98
CA ASP A 41 16.89 -3.17 -1.13
C ASP A 41 18.43 -3.11 -1.07
N PRO A 42 19.11 -2.74 -2.17
CA PRO A 42 20.56 -2.59 -2.19
C PRO A 42 21.09 -1.58 -1.18
N ASP A 43 20.40 -0.44 -1.02
CA ASP A 43 20.81 0.65 -0.14
C ASP A 43 20.72 0.21 1.32
N ALA A 44 19.63 -0.50 1.70
CA ALA A 44 19.49 -1.11 3.02
C ALA A 44 20.58 -2.15 3.34
N GLN A 45 21.30 -2.63 2.32
CA GLN A 45 22.39 -3.60 2.43
C GLN A 45 23.78 -2.98 2.23
N GLY A 46 23.88 -1.66 2.07
CA GLY A 46 25.13 -0.94 1.83
C GLY A 46 25.76 -1.27 0.47
N LEU A 47 24.94 -1.59 -0.53
CA LEU A 47 25.37 -1.93 -1.88
C LEU A 47 25.05 -0.78 -2.83
N TYR A 48 26.02 -0.43 -3.68
CA TYR A 48 25.89 0.61 -4.70
C TYR A 48 25.58 -0.05 -6.03
N ILE A 49 24.33 -0.49 -6.18
CA ILE A 49 23.78 -1.06 -7.42
C ILE A 49 22.83 -0.03 -8.02
N TYR A 50 22.80 0.13 -9.35
CA TYR A 50 21.80 0.97 -10.01
C TYR A 50 20.38 0.60 -9.55
N ASN A 51 19.60 1.59 -9.11
CA ASN A 51 18.36 1.39 -8.36
C ASN A 51 17.19 0.78 -9.14
N ASP A 52 17.31 0.64 -10.46
CA ASP A 52 16.29 -0.01 -11.29
C ASP A 52 16.00 -1.46 -10.84
N PHE A 53 17.00 -2.14 -10.24
CA PHE A 53 16.85 -3.49 -9.70
C PHE A 53 15.84 -3.57 -8.55
N TYR A 54 15.77 -2.53 -7.70
CA TYR A 54 14.88 -2.56 -6.55
C TYR A 54 13.42 -2.50 -6.98
N GLY A 55 13.08 -1.65 -7.94
CA GLY A 55 11.73 -1.58 -8.54
C GLY A 55 11.27 -2.94 -9.09
N TYR A 56 12.13 -3.67 -9.82
CA TYR A 56 11.81 -5.03 -10.28
C TYR A 56 11.64 -6.04 -9.14
N ALA A 57 12.42 -5.90 -8.06
CA ALA A 57 12.29 -6.73 -6.86
C ALA A 57 10.95 -6.51 -6.16
N ILE A 58 10.48 -5.26 -6.07
CA ILE A 58 9.15 -4.93 -5.56
C ILE A 58 8.07 -5.46 -6.50
N LEU A 59 8.24 -5.33 -7.82
CA LEU A 59 7.29 -5.88 -8.80
C LEU A 59 7.10 -7.40 -8.66
N ASP A 60 8.17 -8.17 -8.40
CA ASP A 60 8.06 -9.61 -8.08
C ASP A 60 7.24 -9.88 -6.81
N LEU A 61 7.35 -9.03 -5.79
CA LEU A 61 6.53 -9.14 -4.57
C LEU A 61 5.06 -8.84 -4.85
N VAL A 62 4.78 -7.75 -5.57
CA VAL A 62 3.44 -7.39 -6.05
C VAL A 62 2.85 -8.56 -6.82
N ASP A 63 3.62 -9.17 -7.73
CA ASP A 63 3.09 -10.21 -8.61
C ASP A 63 2.71 -11.50 -7.86
N ARG A 64 3.53 -11.87 -6.87
CA ARG A 64 3.27 -13.02 -5.99
C ARG A 64 2.04 -12.78 -5.12
N GLU A 65 1.90 -11.57 -4.59
CA GLU A 65 0.77 -11.22 -3.74
C GLU A 65 -0.53 -11.17 -4.56
N LEU A 66 -0.52 -10.58 -5.76
CA LEU A 66 -1.64 -10.64 -6.70
C LEU A 66 -2.05 -12.09 -7.01
N SER A 67 -1.08 -12.98 -7.21
CA SER A 67 -1.34 -14.41 -7.44
C SER A 67 -2.02 -15.09 -6.25
N SER A 68 -1.62 -14.73 -5.03
CA SER A 68 -2.25 -15.18 -3.78
C SER A 68 -3.70 -14.67 -3.68
N ILE A 69 -3.91 -13.37 -3.91
CA ILE A 69 -5.22 -12.70 -3.89
C ILE A 69 -6.16 -13.34 -4.92
N HIS A 70 -5.70 -13.55 -6.15
CA HIS A 70 -6.49 -14.25 -7.17
C HIS A 70 -6.89 -15.66 -6.70
N GLY A 71 -6.01 -16.38 -6.00
CA GLY A 71 -6.33 -17.65 -5.36
C GLY A 71 -7.49 -17.57 -4.36
N PHE A 72 -7.58 -16.49 -3.57
CA PHE A 72 -8.72 -16.23 -2.68
C PHE A 72 -9.98 -15.89 -3.45
N VAL A 73 -9.89 -15.05 -4.49
CA VAL A 73 -11.02 -14.66 -5.36
C VAL A 73 -11.63 -15.88 -6.06
N VAL A 74 -10.81 -16.78 -6.61
CA VAL A 74 -11.28 -18.03 -7.24
C VAL A 74 -12.00 -18.92 -6.23
N LYS A 75 -11.50 -18.97 -4.99
CA LYS A 75 -12.09 -19.74 -3.89
C LYS A 75 -13.25 -19.01 -3.21
N LYS A 76 -13.63 -17.82 -3.67
CA LYS A 76 -14.66 -16.95 -3.08
C LYS A 76 -14.42 -16.59 -1.61
N LYS A 77 -13.16 -16.52 -1.21
CA LYS A 77 -12.76 -16.07 0.12
C LYS A 77 -12.60 -14.55 0.11
N TRP A 78 -13.72 -13.83 0.12
CA TRP A 78 -13.74 -12.39 -0.14
C TRP A 78 -13.03 -11.56 0.92
N LEU A 79 -13.15 -11.92 2.21
CA LEU A 79 -12.43 -11.25 3.29
C LEU A 79 -10.91 -11.50 3.20
N ASP A 80 -10.48 -12.72 2.88
CA ASP A 80 -9.05 -13.00 2.67
C ASP A 80 -8.49 -12.20 1.47
N ALA A 81 -9.29 -12.08 0.39
CA ALA A 81 -8.93 -11.25 -0.76
C ALA A 81 -8.85 -9.76 -0.38
N TRP A 82 -9.80 -9.27 0.42
CA TRP A 82 -9.80 -7.91 0.96
C TRP A 82 -8.53 -7.62 1.77
N TYR A 83 -8.21 -8.45 2.76
CA TYR A 83 -7.01 -8.29 3.57
C TYR A 83 -5.72 -8.36 2.75
N GLY A 84 -5.68 -9.21 1.73
CA GLY A 84 -4.57 -9.24 0.76
C GLY A 84 -4.44 -7.94 -0.02
N LEU A 85 -5.56 -7.42 -0.55
CA LEU A 85 -5.59 -6.15 -1.28
C LEU A 85 -5.21 -4.97 -0.39
N THR A 86 -5.69 -4.90 0.86
CA THR A 86 -5.32 -3.86 1.83
C THR A 86 -3.82 -3.85 2.07
N ALA A 87 -3.24 -5.02 2.38
CA ALA A 87 -1.80 -5.15 2.62
C ALA A 87 -0.97 -4.78 1.38
N LEU A 88 -1.39 -5.25 0.20
CA LEU A 88 -0.70 -4.95 -1.05
C LEU A 88 -0.76 -3.45 -1.39
N THR A 89 -1.90 -2.80 -1.17
CA THR A 89 -2.06 -1.35 -1.44
C THR A 89 -1.15 -0.52 -0.55
N HIS A 90 -1.02 -0.87 0.74
CA HIS A 90 -0.05 -0.23 1.63
C HIS A 90 1.40 -0.41 1.15
N LEU A 91 1.78 -1.62 0.72
CA LEU A 91 3.10 -1.85 0.15
C LEU A 91 3.32 -0.97 -1.08
N MET A 92 2.37 -0.95 -2.02
CA MET A 92 2.50 -0.22 -3.28
C MET A 92 2.65 1.30 -3.05
N HIS A 93 1.97 1.87 -2.06
CA HIS A 93 2.16 3.28 -1.67
C HIS A 93 3.53 3.54 -1.06
N THR A 94 3.97 2.67 -0.16
CA THR A 94 5.23 2.88 0.59
C THR A 94 6.47 2.51 -0.22
N ARG A 95 6.32 1.73 -1.28
CA ARG A 95 7.38 1.21 -2.16
C ARG A 95 6.89 1.27 -3.61
N SER A 96 6.66 2.48 -4.11
CA SER A 96 6.11 2.71 -5.45
C SER A 96 7.16 2.61 -6.55
N ASP A 97 8.43 2.38 -6.24
CA ASP A 97 9.56 2.33 -7.18
C ASP A 97 9.33 1.41 -8.38
N TRP A 98 8.52 0.36 -8.21
CA TRP A 98 8.17 -0.57 -9.28
C TRP A 98 7.36 0.05 -10.42
N THR A 99 6.69 1.18 -10.21
CA THR A 99 5.91 1.84 -11.26
C THR A 99 6.78 2.58 -12.26
N MET A 100 8.05 2.79 -11.93
CA MET A 100 9.03 3.54 -12.73
C MET A 100 10.06 2.64 -13.42
N VAL A 101 9.86 1.32 -13.41
CA VAL A 101 10.74 0.39 -14.14
C VAL A 101 10.57 0.53 -15.65
N ASP A 102 11.62 0.20 -16.40
CA ASP A 102 11.63 0.28 -17.88
C ASP A 102 10.58 -0.62 -18.58
N ASP A 103 10.05 -1.63 -17.89
CA ASP A 103 9.02 -2.54 -18.40
C ASP A 103 7.61 -1.98 -18.16
N GLY A 104 7.29 -0.87 -18.84
CA GLY A 104 6.00 -0.18 -18.71
C GLY A 104 4.80 -1.05 -19.10
N ASP A 105 4.95 -1.98 -20.04
CA ASP A 105 3.91 -2.94 -20.42
C ASP A 105 3.55 -3.86 -19.25
N ARG A 106 4.56 -4.35 -18.51
CA ARG A 106 4.31 -5.14 -17.29
C ARG A 106 3.66 -4.30 -16.21
N VAL A 107 4.07 -3.05 -16.01
CA VAL A 107 3.44 -2.14 -15.04
C VAL A 107 1.94 -1.97 -15.32
N ASP A 108 1.58 -1.69 -16.58
CA ASP A 108 0.18 -1.55 -17.02
C ASP A 108 -0.61 -2.85 -16.81
N ILE A 109 -0.06 -3.99 -17.22
CA ILE A 109 -0.73 -5.29 -17.07
C ILE A 109 -0.90 -5.67 -15.58
N THR A 110 0.08 -5.38 -14.72
CA THR A 110 0.00 -5.58 -13.28
C THR A 110 -1.08 -4.69 -12.66
N ASN A 111 -1.17 -3.42 -13.05
CA ASN A 111 -2.23 -2.50 -12.61
C ASN A 111 -3.63 -2.96 -13.06
N LYS A 112 -3.77 -3.47 -14.29
CA LYS A 112 -5.02 -4.08 -14.78
C LYS A 112 -5.42 -5.32 -13.98
N ALA A 113 -4.45 -6.16 -13.61
CA ALA A 113 -4.71 -7.33 -12.77
C ALA A 113 -5.19 -6.93 -11.37
N TYR A 114 -4.54 -5.94 -10.74
CA TYR A 114 -4.98 -5.35 -9.48
C TYR A 114 -6.40 -4.78 -9.59
N SER A 115 -6.66 -3.97 -10.62
CA SER A 115 -7.98 -3.38 -10.92
C SER A 115 -9.10 -4.44 -10.96
N ALA A 116 -8.85 -5.53 -11.69
CA ALA A 116 -9.80 -6.63 -11.82
C ALA A 116 -10.11 -7.31 -10.49
N LEU A 117 -9.07 -7.58 -9.69
CA LEU A 117 -9.21 -8.24 -8.39
C LEU A 117 -9.90 -7.35 -7.37
N LEU A 118 -9.55 -6.06 -7.33
CA LEU A 118 -10.15 -5.08 -6.43
C LEU A 118 -11.64 -4.90 -6.72
N VAL A 119 -12.00 -4.57 -7.96
CA VAL A 119 -13.40 -4.35 -8.36
C VAL A 119 -14.24 -5.61 -8.16
N LYS A 120 -13.69 -6.79 -8.46
CA LYS A 120 -14.40 -8.05 -8.17
C LYS A 120 -14.62 -8.26 -6.68
N THR A 121 -13.61 -7.99 -5.86
CA THR A 121 -13.68 -8.21 -4.40
C THR A 121 -14.71 -7.29 -3.79
N LEU A 122 -14.68 -5.98 -4.11
CA LEU A 122 -15.66 -5.00 -3.65
C LEU A 122 -17.09 -5.41 -3.99
N ARG A 123 -17.35 -5.72 -5.26
CA ARG A 123 -18.68 -6.17 -5.70
C ARG A 123 -19.13 -7.44 -5.01
N SER A 124 -18.23 -8.41 -4.82
CA SER A 124 -18.59 -9.67 -4.18
C SER A 124 -18.82 -9.53 -2.67
N LEU A 125 -18.13 -8.62 -2.00
CA LEU A 125 -18.40 -8.26 -0.59
C LEU A 125 -19.74 -7.54 -0.46
N ASP A 126 -20.05 -6.61 -1.36
CA ASP A 126 -21.33 -5.90 -1.39
C ASP A 126 -22.49 -6.87 -1.64
N ASP A 127 -22.38 -7.75 -2.64
CA ASP A 127 -23.36 -8.80 -2.95
C ASP A 127 -23.56 -9.77 -1.77
N ALA A 128 -22.53 -9.96 -0.94
CA ALA A 128 -22.57 -10.81 0.25
C ALA A 128 -23.01 -10.07 1.52
N SER A 129 -23.32 -8.77 1.44
CA SER A 129 -23.61 -7.88 2.59
C SER A 129 -22.48 -7.83 3.62
N GLN A 130 -21.23 -7.99 3.18
CA GLN A 130 -20.02 -7.95 4.00
C GLN A 130 -19.23 -6.64 3.85
N LEU A 131 -19.68 -5.73 2.96
CA LEU A 131 -19.04 -4.44 2.73
C LEU A 131 -19.67 -3.35 3.63
N SER A 132 -19.41 -3.44 4.94
CA SER A 132 -19.87 -2.48 5.95
C SER A 132 -18.81 -2.31 7.04
N GLU A 133 -18.86 -1.20 7.78
CA GLU A 133 -17.93 -0.99 8.92
C GLU A 133 -18.18 -1.94 10.10
N GLU A 134 -19.35 -2.59 10.16
CA GLU A 134 -19.60 -3.65 11.12
C GLU A 134 -18.74 -4.89 10.84
N THR A 135 -18.55 -5.22 9.55
CA THR A 135 -17.71 -6.36 9.14
C THR A 135 -16.25 -5.95 8.96
N LEU A 136 -16.01 -4.74 8.48
CA LEU A 136 -14.71 -4.18 8.12
C LEU A 136 -14.54 -2.81 8.80
N PRO A 137 -14.20 -2.75 10.09
CA PRO A 137 -14.02 -1.50 10.83
C PRO A 137 -13.04 -0.51 10.19
N ASP A 138 -12.08 -0.99 9.40
CA ASP A 138 -11.10 -0.21 8.63
C ASP A 138 -11.55 0.16 7.20
N LEU A 139 -12.84 -0.04 6.87
CA LEU A 139 -13.35 0.08 5.49
C LEU A 139 -13.14 1.47 4.87
N GLU A 140 -13.49 2.56 5.57
CA GLU A 140 -13.33 3.91 5.00
C GLU A 140 -11.86 4.20 4.70
N ASN A 141 -10.96 3.95 5.66
CA ASN A 141 -9.53 4.19 5.47
C ASN A 141 -8.93 3.33 4.34
N THR A 142 -9.34 2.06 4.26
CA THR A 142 -8.89 1.17 3.19
C THR A 142 -9.34 1.66 1.82
N LEU A 143 -10.60 2.13 1.69
CA LEU A 143 -11.10 2.69 0.43
C LEU A 143 -10.41 4.02 0.08
N THR A 144 -10.11 4.87 1.07
CA THR A 144 -9.31 6.08 0.87
C THR A 144 -7.92 5.73 0.34
N LEU A 145 -7.24 4.76 0.96
CA LEU A 145 -5.93 4.28 0.52
C LEU A 145 -5.95 3.76 -0.92
N MET A 146 -6.96 2.93 -1.26
CA MET A 146 -7.15 2.40 -2.62
C MET A 146 -7.48 3.48 -3.63
N THR A 147 -8.16 4.56 -3.21
CA THR A 147 -8.43 5.72 -4.06
C THR A 147 -7.17 6.50 -4.35
N GLY A 148 -6.36 6.81 -3.33
CA GLY A 148 -5.07 7.47 -3.54
C GLY A 148 -4.14 6.64 -4.44
N TRP A 149 -4.19 5.30 -4.34
CA TRP A 149 -3.43 4.44 -5.24
C TRP A 149 -3.96 4.52 -6.68
N ALA A 150 -5.28 4.54 -6.85
CA ALA A 150 -5.89 4.71 -8.17
C ALA A 150 -5.49 6.03 -8.83
N GLU A 151 -5.46 7.12 -8.06
CA GLU A 151 -5.06 8.45 -8.51
C GLU A 151 -3.58 8.50 -8.88
N HIS A 152 -2.71 7.89 -8.08
CA HIS A 152 -1.30 7.71 -8.42
C HIS A 152 -1.13 6.98 -9.77
N MET A 153 -1.86 5.89 -9.96
CA MET A 153 -1.79 5.11 -11.21
C MET A 153 -2.45 5.79 -12.41
N ASP A 154 -3.44 6.67 -12.19
CA ASP A 154 -4.10 7.41 -13.27
C ASP A 154 -3.13 8.34 -14.00
N GLY A 155 -2.17 8.91 -13.28
CA GLY A 155 -1.08 9.69 -13.86
C GLY A 155 -0.06 8.87 -14.67
N LEU A 156 -0.07 7.53 -14.56
CA LEU A 156 0.95 6.64 -15.14
C LEU A 156 0.40 5.74 -16.25
N THR A 157 -0.54 4.86 -15.91
CA THR A 157 -1.11 3.84 -16.82
C THR A 157 -2.64 3.88 -16.88
N GLY A 158 -3.27 4.76 -16.10
CA GLY A 158 -4.71 4.83 -15.90
C GLY A 158 -5.15 4.17 -14.58
N GLY A 159 -6.20 4.68 -13.97
CA GLY A 159 -6.74 4.19 -12.69
C GLY A 159 -8.26 3.98 -12.71
N PRO A 160 -8.86 3.28 -13.70
CA PRO A 160 -10.30 3.29 -13.91
C PRO A 160 -11.10 2.74 -12.70
N TYR A 161 -10.47 1.88 -11.90
CA TYR A 161 -11.08 1.34 -10.67
C TYR A 161 -11.32 2.40 -9.60
N GLY A 162 -10.60 3.54 -9.62
CA GLY A 162 -10.82 4.66 -8.71
C GLY A 162 -12.26 5.16 -8.76
N VAL A 163 -12.90 5.17 -9.93
CA VAL A 163 -14.32 5.53 -10.09
C VAL A 163 -15.23 4.59 -9.29
N VAL A 164 -14.94 3.29 -9.30
CA VAL A 164 -15.72 2.28 -8.55
C VAL A 164 -15.50 2.44 -7.05
N VAL A 165 -14.25 2.65 -6.61
CA VAL A 165 -13.88 2.82 -5.20
C VAL A 165 -14.54 4.09 -4.63
N LYS A 166 -14.43 5.22 -5.33
CA LYS A 166 -15.11 6.48 -4.97
C LYS A 166 -16.64 6.33 -4.98
N GLY A 167 -17.19 5.56 -5.92
CA GLY A 167 -18.62 5.22 -5.94
C GLY A 167 -19.08 4.48 -4.67
N TYR A 168 -18.27 3.54 -4.16
CA TYR A 168 -18.52 2.89 -2.88
C TYR A 168 -18.36 3.87 -1.71
N GLY A 169 -17.35 4.74 -1.73
CA GLY A 169 -17.20 5.83 -0.76
C GLY A 169 -18.45 6.69 -0.66
N LYS A 170 -18.99 7.12 -1.81
CA LYS A 170 -20.24 7.88 -1.85
C LYS A 170 -21.43 7.09 -1.33
N LYS A 171 -21.57 5.81 -1.73
CA LYS A 171 -22.67 4.93 -1.31
C LYS A 171 -22.70 4.74 0.21
N LEU A 172 -21.54 4.51 0.82
CA LEU A 172 -21.40 4.11 2.22
C LEU A 172 -21.29 5.30 3.17
N PHE A 173 -20.56 6.35 2.77
CA PHE A 173 -20.16 7.45 3.65
C PHE A 173 -20.64 8.83 3.17
N GLY A 174 -21.35 8.89 2.04
CA GLY A 174 -21.80 10.14 1.42
C GLY A 174 -22.83 10.91 2.22
N THR A 175 -23.49 10.28 3.21
CA THR A 175 -24.44 10.93 4.12
C THR A 175 -23.80 11.46 5.39
N ARG A 176 -22.51 11.19 5.64
CA ARG A 176 -21.79 11.72 6.81
C ARG A 176 -21.67 13.23 6.70
N THR A 177 -21.96 13.92 7.80
CA THR A 177 -21.71 15.35 7.97
C THR A 177 -20.22 15.62 8.20
N THR A 178 -19.77 16.85 7.95
CA THR A 178 -18.41 17.29 8.28
C THR A 178 -18.10 17.08 9.76
N GLU A 179 -19.08 17.32 10.63
CA GLU A 179 -18.90 17.25 12.08
C GLU A 179 -18.76 15.80 12.56
N GLU A 180 -19.49 14.87 11.95
CA GLU A 180 -19.30 13.44 12.20
C GLU A 180 -17.92 12.97 11.76
N ARG A 181 -17.44 13.38 10.58
CA ARG A 181 -16.09 13.03 10.09
C ARG A 181 -15.01 13.57 11.01
N LYS A 182 -15.11 14.84 11.41
CA LYS A 182 -14.17 15.48 12.34
C LYS A 182 -14.14 14.73 13.68
N ARG A 183 -15.31 14.43 14.24
CA ARG A 183 -15.42 13.66 15.49
C ARG A 183 -14.79 12.27 15.37
N MET A 184 -15.00 11.58 14.25
CA MET A 184 -14.40 10.27 14.00
C MET A 184 -12.88 10.36 13.91
N ARG A 185 -12.34 11.32 13.16
CA ARG A 185 -10.89 11.57 13.06
C ARG A 185 -10.26 11.82 14.43
N GLU A 186 -10.85 12.72 15.22
CA GLU A 186 -10.38 12.99 16.58
C GLU A 186 -10.45 11.76 17.50
N ALA A 187 -11.48 10.93 17.37
CA ALA A 187 -11.58 9.68 18.14
C ALA A 187 -10.51 8.66 17.71
N TRP A 188 -10.23 8.60 16.41
CA TRP A 188 -9.19 7.75 15.82
C TRP A 188 -7.79 8.14 16.31
N ASP A 189 -7.51 9.45 16.31
CA ASP A 189 -6.23 9.99 16.75
C ASP A 189 -5.96 9.68 18.23
N ARG A 190 -6.98 9.87 19.07
CA ARG A 190 -6.89 9.49 20.49
C ARG A 190 -6.66 7.98 20.65
N ALA A 191 -7.36 7.17 19.89
CA ALA A 191 -7.22 5.71 19.96
C ALA A 191 -5.84 5.23 19.50
N TYR A 192 -5.26 5.87 18.49
CA TYR A 192 -3.87 5.62 18.09
C TYR A 192 -2.91 5.99 19.21
N ASP A 193 -3.06 7.18 19.82
CA ASP A 193 -2.20 7.61 20.92
C ASP A 193 -2.27 6.68 22.12
N ASP A 194 -3.46 6.20 22.45
CA ASP A 194 -3.63 5.22 23.53
C ASP A 194 -3.05 3.86 23.16
N PHE A 195 -3.20 3.41 21.91
CA PHE A 195 -2.52 2.21 21.40
C PHE A 195 -0.99 2.33 21.53
N VAL A 196 -0.39 3.44 21.10
CA VAL A 196 1.07 3.63 21.15
C VAL A 196 1.60 3.57 22.59
N LYS A 197 0.84 4.09 23.57
CA LYS A 197 1.21 3.99 25.00
C LYS A 197 1.26 2.55 25.51
N THR A 198 0.56 1.62 24.87
CA THR A 198 0.59 0.18 25.24
C THR A 198 1.82 -0.55 24.73
N LEU A 199 2.57 0.03 23.79
CA LEU A 199 3.76 -0.58 23.21
C LEU A 199 4.99 -0.32 24.10
N SER A 200 5.90 -1.29 24.15
CA SER A 200 7.21 -1.04 24.77
C SER A 200 8.04 -0.07 23.90
N PRO A 201 9.00 0.67 24.47
CA PRO A 201 9.88 1.55 23.70
C PRO A 201 10.57 0.83 22.52
N GLU A 202 11.06 -0.39 22.75
CA GLU A 202 11.71 -1.20 21.71
C GLU A 202 10.71 -1.67 20.65
N GLY A 203 9.50 -2.08 21.06
CA GLY A 203 8.45 -2.51 20.14
C GLY A 203 7.98 -1.37 19.25
N ARG A 204 7.82 -0.18 19.84
CA ARG A 204 7.46 1.06 19.16
C ARG A 204 8.53 1.47 18.14
N LYS A 205 9.81 1.50 18.55
CA LYS A 205 10.94 1.78 17.65
C LYS A 205 11.05 0.78 16.50
N LYS A 206 10.87 -0.52 16.77
CA LYS A 206 10.90 -1.56 15.73
C LYS A 206 9.80 -1.38 14.69
N ARG A 207 8.62 -0.96 15.13
CA ARG A 207 7.47 -0.72 14.24
C ARG A 207 7.56 0.63 13.52
N GLY A 208 8.28 1.60 14.08
CA GLY A 208 8.33 2.97 13.57
C GLY A 208 7.15 3.83 14.05
N ASP A 209 6.46 3.41 15.11
CA ASP A 209 5.36 4.17 15.72
C ASP A 209 5.92 5.37 16.51
N MET A 210 5.34 6.55 16.34
CA MET A 210 5.79 7.79 17.01
C MET A 210 4.78 8.25 18.06
N THR A 211 5.25 8.78 19.20
CA THR A 211 4.35 9.41 20.19
C THR A 211 3.82 10.75 19.69
N ALA A 212 2.81 11.30 20.36
CA ALA A 212 2.28 12.61 20.01
C ALA A 212 3.36 13.71 20.08
N GLU A 213 4.26 13.63 21.05
CA GLU A 213 5.37 14.57 21.22
C GLU A 213 6.41 14.43 20.11
N GLU A 214 6.82 13.21 19.77
CA GLU A 214 7.79 12.96 18.69
C GLU A 214 7.25 13.38 17.33
N ARG A 215 5.95 13.15 17.07
CA ARG A 215 5.32 13.64 15.83
C ARG A 215 5.29 15.15 15.75
N LYS A 216 5.02 15.83 16.88
CA LYS A 216 5.06 17.29 16.93
C LYS A 216 6.46 17.83 16.67
N GLN A 217 7.49 17.15 17.20
CA GLN A 217 8.89 17.50 16.95
C GLN A 217 9.27 17.30 15.48
N ALA A 218 8.92 16.15 14.89
CA ALA A 218 9.19 15.89 13.47
C ALA A 218 8.53 16.96 12.56
N MET A 219 7.28 17.35 12.82
CA MET A 219 6.62 18.42 12.06
C MET A 219 7.29 19.79 12.25
N GLU A 220 7.75 20.12 13.46
CA GLU A 220 8.47 21.38 13.71
C GLU A 220 9.86 21.41 13.02
N GLU A 221 10.49 20.25 12.82
CA GLU A 221 11.76 20.10 12.09
C GLU A 221 11.55 20.17 10.56
N ASP A 222 10.46 19.60 10.03
CA ASP A 222 10.13 19.63 8.59
C ASP A 222 9.59 21.01 8.12
N GLU A 223 8.91 21.77 8.99
CA GLU A 223 8.40 23.12 8.68
C GLU A 223 9.52 24.16 8.40
N GLU A 224 10.80 23.85 8.66
CA GLU A 224 11.94 24.70 8.30
C GLU A 224 12.38 24.56 6.82
N ASP A 225 11.87 23.58 6.06
CA ASP A 225 12.35 23.24 4.70
C ASP A 225 11.31 23.34 3.55
N GLU A 226 10.02 23.65 3.79
CA GLU A 226 8.98 23.65 2.72
C GLU A 226 8.32 25.03 2.47
N GLU A 227 8.83 25.76 1.46
CA GLU A 227 8.04 26.73 0.68
C GLU A 227 7.34 25.96 -0.47
N ASP A 228 6.01 26.09 -0.58
CA ASP A 228 5.13 25.62 -1.67
C ASP A 228 4.54 24.19 -1.64
N GLU A 229 3.87 23.79 -0.54
CA GLU A 229 2.76 22.82 -0.66
C GLU A 229 1.41 23.55 -0.78
N GLU A 230 0.75 23.40 -1.93
CA GLU A 230 -0.64 23.82 -2.12
C GLU A 230 -1.49 23.15 -1.03
N LYS A 231 -2.04 23.96 -0.12
CA LYS A 231 -2.98 23.49 0.90
C LYS A 231 -4.17 22.83 0.22
N GLU A 232 -4.12 21.51 0.09
CA GLU A 232 -5.28 20.72 -0.28
C GLU A 232 -6.44 21.12 0.64
N ASP A 233 -7.60 21.36 0.02
CA ASP A 233 -8.79 21.83 0.71
C ASP A 233 -9.13 20.79 1.81
N ALA A 234 -8.85 21.13 3.06
CA ALA A 234 -8.95 20.20 4.20
C ALA A 234 -10.39 19.64 4.39
N ASP A 235 -11.36 20.26 3.72
CA ASP A 235 -12.77 19.89 3.69
C ASP A 235 -13.16 19.00 2.48
N ALA A 236 -12.25 18.76 1.53
CA ALA A 236 -12.51 17.89 0.38
C ALA A 236 -12.67 16.43 0.83
N VAL A 237 -13.84 15.85 0.55
CA VAL A 237 -14.08 14.41 0.76
C VAL A 237 -13.34 13.60 -0.29
N TRP A 238 -12.65 12.52 0.11
CA TRP A 238 -11.80 11.69 -0.76
C TRP A 238 -12.54 11.07 -1.97
N PHE A 239 -13.86 10.92 -1.90
CA PHE A 239 -14.68 10.44 -3.01
C PHE A 239 -15.23 11.56 -3.92
N GLY A 240 -14.97 12.83 -3.61
CA GLY A 240 -15.34 14.00 -4.43
C GLY A 240 -16.79 13.98 -4.91
N ASP A 241 -16.96 14.27 -6.21
CA ASP A 241 -18.26 14.32 -6.92
C ASP A 241 -18.77 12.94 -7.39
N ALA A 242 -18.17 11.84 -6.93
CA ALA A 242 -18.60 10.50 -7.31
C ALA A 242 -20.08 10.25 -6.97
N LYS A 243 -20.72 9.39 -7.77
CA LYS A 243 -22.11 8.98 -7.59
C LYS A 243 -22.15 7.56 -7.04
N ALA A 244 -23.13 7.26 -6.20
CA ALA A 244 -23.35 5.90 -5.70
C ALA A 244 -23.61 4.89 -6.84
N SER A 245 -24.08 5.35 -8.01
CA SER A 245 -24.24 4.50 -9.21
C SER A 245 -22.92 4.02 -9.80
N ASP A 246 -21.81 4.69 -9.51
CA ASP A 246 -20.50 4.44 -10.12
C ASP A 246 -19.87 3.11 -9.67
N ILE A 247 -20.42 2.49 -8.62
CA ILE A 247 -20.14 1.08 -8.26
C ILE A 247 -20.37 0.12 -9.45
N ASN A 248 -21.25 0.50 -10.38
CA ASN A 248 -21.60 -0.25 -11.58
C ASN A 248 -20.80 0.15 -12.81
N ALA A 249 -19.79 1.02 -12.68
CA ALA A 249 -18.93 1.43 -13.79
C ALA A 249 -18.32 0.20 -14.47
N LYS A 250 -18.25 0.23 -15.79
CA LYS A 250 -17.74 -0.87 -16.61
C LYS A 250 -16.46 -0.43 -17.27
N ASP A 251 -15.48 -1.30 -17.21
CA ASP A 251 -14.20 -1.17 -17.89
C ASP A 251 -13.72 -2.57 -18.27
N ASP A 252 -12.94 -2.68 -19.32
CA ASP A 252 -12.38 -3.96 -19.76
C ASP A 252 -11.35 -4.50 -18.75
N SER A 253 -10.60 -3.62 -18.07
CA SER A 253 -9.67 -3.98 -17.00
C SER A 253 -10.37 -4.67 -15.82
N PHE A 254 -11.68 -4.45 -15.61
CA PHE A 254 -12.44 -5.08 -14.51
C PHE A 254 -12.78 -6.56 -14.79
N LYS A 255 -12.53 -7.05 -16.00
CA LYS A 255 -12.84 -8.42 -16.42
C LYS A 255 -11.69 -9.37 -16.07
N ILE A 256 -11.75 -9.96 -14.87
CA ILE A 256 -10.72 -10.92 -14.38
C ILE A 256 -10.27 -11.92 -15.44
N THR A 257 -11.19 -12.56 -16.18
CA THR A 257 -10.81 -13.61 -17.14
C THR A 257 -9.81 -13.12 -18.19
N ASN A 258 -9.99 -11.90 -18.71
CA ASN A 258 -9.10 -11.35 -19.73
C ASN A 258 -7.86 -10.76 -19.08
N SER A 259 -8.02 -9.86 -18.11
CA SER A 259 -6.90 -9.21 -17.42
C SER A 259 -5.95 -10.22 -16.79
N TRP A 260 -6.48 -11.28 -16.17
CA TRP A 260 -5.66 -12.33 -15.56
C TRP A 260 -4.96 -13.24 -16.57
N LYS A 261 -5.56 -13.45 -17.75
CA LYS A 261 -4.93 -14.22 -18.82
C LYS A 261 -3.72 -13.45 -19.35
N GLU A 262 -3.92 -12.18 -19.71
CA GLU A 262 -2.85 -11.28 -20.18
C GLU A 262 -1.74 -11.17 -19.14
N TYR A 263 -2.11 -10.98 -17.87
CA TYR A 263 -1.17 -10.95 -16.76
C TYR A 263 -0.32 -12.21 -16.64
N ARG A 264 -0.91 -13.41 -16.71
CA ARG A 264 -0.12 -14.65 -16.68
C ARG A 264 0.77 -14.83 -17.90
N GLU A 265 0.34 -14.39 -19.07
CA GLU A 265 1.14 -14.44 -20.30
C GLU A 265 2.35 -13.49 -20.20
N CYS A 266 2.14 -12.28 -19.68
CA CYS A 266 3.22 -11.34 -19.35
C CYS A 266 4.25 -12.00 -18.41
N LEU A 267 3.82 -12.52 -17.26
CA LEU A 267 4.70 -13.18 -16.28
C LEU A 267 5.40 -14.45 -16.80
N ALA A 268 4.84 -15.13 -17.81
CA ALA A 268 5.48 -16.26 -18.44
C ALA A 268 6.67 -15.84 -19.32
N ASN A 269 6.59 -14.64 -19.90
CA ASN A 269 7.59 -14.08 -20.79
C ASN A 269 8.59 -13.16 -20.08
N SER A 270 8.27 -12.66 -18.88
CA SER A 270 9.17 -11.83 -18.09
C SER A 270 10.39 -12.62 -17.59
N PRO A 271 11.60 -12.01 -17.57
CA PRO A 271 12.77 -12.61 -16.97
C PRO A 271 12.52 -12.96 -15.50
N ARG A 272 12.78 -14.22 -15.12
CA ARG A 272 12.63 -14.69 -13.73
C ARG A 272 13.91 -14.61 -12.90
N VAL A 273 15.00 -14.19 -13.54
CA VAL A 273 16.33 -14.07 -12.94
C VAL A 273 16.87 -12.67 -13.24
N PRO A 274 17.62 -12.05 -12.31
CA PRO A 274 18.24 -10.76 -12.56
C PRO A 274 19.20 -10.86 -13.75
N MET A 275 19.23 -9.81 -14.59
CA MET A 275 20.13 -9.74 -15.75
C MET A 275 21.61 -9.58 -15.34
N ARG A 276 21.87 -9.17 -14.09
CA ARG A 276 23.19 -9.15 -13.44
C ARG A 276 23.02 -9.49 -11.95
N GLY A 277 23.81 -10.44 -11.43
CA GLY A 277 23.74 -10.89 -10.03
C GLY A 277 23.18 -12.31 -9.86
N PRO A 278 23.37 -12.94 -8.68
CA PRO A 278 22.85 -14.28 -8.41
C PRO A 278 21.32 -14.31 -8.46
N ALA A 279 20.74 -15.48 -8.77
CA ALA A 279 19.32 -15.68 -9.06
C ALA A 279 18.34 -15.34 -7.91
N ILE A 280 18.83 -14.92 -6.76
CA ILE A 280 18.07 -14.66 -5.54
C ILE A 280 17.95 -13.15 -5.31
N TRP A 281 16.73 -12.62 -5.35
CA TRP A 281 16.45 -11.22 -5.04
C TRP A 281 16.72 -10.86 -3.57
N ASP A 282 16.72 -11.85 -2.69
CA ASP A 282 17.01 -11.69 -1.26
C ASP A 282 18.52 -11.52 -1.03
N LEU A 283 18.95 -10.27 -0.86
CA LEU A 283 20.33 -9.86 -0.67
C LEU A 283 20.91 -10.37 0.67
N THR A 284 20.07 -10.71 1.65
CA THR A 284 20.53 -11.33 2.90
C THR A 284 21.13 -12.73 2.69
N LYS A 285 20.79 -13.36 1.56
CA LYS A 285 21.30 -14.68 1.17
C LYS A 285 22.52 -14.62 0.25
N TRP A 286 22.94 -13.43 -0.19
CA TRP A 286 24.13 -13.28 -1.02
C TRP A 286 25.39 -13.57 -0.20
N SER A 287 26.39 -14.23 -0.82
CA SER A 287 27.67 -14.40 -0.16
C SER A 287 28.42 -13.07 -0.04
N ALA A 288 29.36 -12.98 0.90
CA ALA A 288 30.23 -11.80 1.01
C ALA A 288 30.99 -11.52 -0.30
N LYS A 289 31.36 -12.58 -1.04
CA LYS A 289 31.99 -12.45 -2.35
C LYS A 289 31.07 -11.82 -3.39
N ASP A 290 29.78 -12.19 -3.38
CA ASP A 290 28.80 -11.64 -4.32
C ASP A 290 28.47 -10.17 -3.99
N LYS A 291 28.46 -9.80 -2.71
CA LYS A 291 28.26 -8.41 -2.26
C LYS A 291 29.47 -7.51 -2.55
N ALA A 292 30.69 -8.02 -2.35
CA ALA A 292 31.93 -7.23 -2.45
C ALA A 292 32.12 -6.49 -3.79
N GLN A 293 31.62 -7.04 -4.90
CA GLN A 293 31.72 -6.38 -6.21
C GLN A 293 30.82 -5.13 -6.33
N PHE A 294 29.88 -4.94 -5.40
CA PHE A 294 28.92 -3.83 -5.37
C PHE A 294 29.05 -2.98 -4.10
N SER A 295 29.93 -3.36 -3.17
CA SER A 295 30.23 -2.55 -1.98
C SER A 295 31.36 -1.59 -2.30
N LEU A 296 31.27 -0.34 -1.85
CA LEU A 296 32.45 0.52 -1.78
C LEU A 296 33.41 -0.11 -0.77
N GLY A 297 34.59 -0.55 -1.23
CA GLY A 297 35.61 -1.06 -0.32
C GLY A 297 36.08 0.02 0.65
N GLU A 298 36.60 -0.37 1.82
CA GLU A 298 37.37 0.52 2.73
C GLU A 298 38.71 0.99 2.12
N GLY A 299 38.77 1.23 0.81
CA GLY A 299 40.01 1.49 0.09
C GLY A 299 39.82 2.09 -1.30
N SER A 300 38.76 2.87 -1.53
CA SER A 300 38.84 3.90 -2.57
C SER A 300 39.47 5.14 -1.92
N ASP A 301 40.80 5.17 -1.94
CA ASP A 301 41.55 6.41 -1.72
C ASP A 301 40.96 7.52 -2.61
N GLU A 302 40.94 8.73 -2.08
CA GLU A 302 40.30 9.96 -2.57
C GLU A 302 40.72 10.43 -3.99
N ASP A 303 41.37 9.61 -4.81
CA ASP A 303 42.07 10.07 -6.02
C ASP A 303 41.40 9.71 -7.37
N ASP A 304 40.34 8.89 -7.41
CA ASP A 304 39.72 8.48 -8.70
C ASP A 304 38.28 9.00 -8.91
N MET A 305 37.94 10.18 -8.37
CA MET A 305 36.66 10.87 -8.63
C MET A 305 36.75 11.95 -9.73
N PHE A 306 37.45 11.67 -10.82
CA PHE A 306 37.22 12.35 -12.10
C PHE A 306 37.44 11.36 -13.23
N PHE A 307 36.37 10.94 -13.91
CA PHE A 307 36.20 10.99 -15.37
C PHE A 307 34.79 10.54 -15.77
#